data_AF-A0A6L5K4J7-F1
#
_entry.id   AF-A0A6L5K4J7-F1
#
_cell.length_a   1.000
_cell.length_b   1.000
_cell.length_c   1.000
_cell.angle_alpha   90.00
_cell.angle_beta   90.00
_cell.angle_gamma   90.00
#
_symmetry.space_group_name_H-M   'P 1'
#
loop_
_entity.id
_entity.type
_entity.pdbx_description
1 polymer ?
#
loop_
_entity_poly.entity_id
_entity_poly.type
_entity_poly.pdbx_seq_one_letter_code
_entity_poly.pdbx_strand_id
1 'polypeptide(L)'
;MPANLQALSKASSFISTVQVLAIIRDADNDASAAFQSVCTALIQANLPVPAAALQPAGTKPIVRVMICPHGKASGMLEDICLDTVSTDPAISCVDSYFSCLSSISGFTLPNNMSKAKVHAFLSSRIEPDKRLGEAAEAGYWPFNNTACDSLKNFLLSL
;
A
#
# COMPACT_ATOMS: atom_id res chain seq x y z
N MET A 1 12.93 -0.92 -7.32
CA MET A 1 12.53 -2.31 -6.98
C MET A 1 13.46 -3.38 -7.57
N PRO A 2 13.78 -3.40 -8.89
CA PRO A 2 14.56 -4.51 -9.47
C PRO A 2 15.95 -4.71 -8.86
N ALA A 3 16.69 -3.62 -8.65
CA ALA A 3 18.03 -3.67 -8.05
C ALA A 3 18.05 -4.27 -6.63
N ASN A 4 17.02 -3.98 -5.81
CA ASN A 4 16.93 -4.49 -4.44
C ASN A 4 16.60 -5.99 -4.42
N LEU A 5 15.70 -6.46 -5.28
CA LEU A 5 15.39 -7.90 -5.40
C LEU A 5 16.60 -8.70 -5.91
N GLN A 6 17.34 -8.15 -6.87
CA GLN A 6 18.58 -8.76 -7.36
C GLN A 6 19.67 -8.80 -6.29
N ALA A 7 19.80 -7.74 -5.48
CA ALA A 7 20.74 -7.73 -4.37
C ALA A 7 20.37 -8.77 -3.31
N LEU A 8 19.08 -8.86 -2.96
CA LEU A 8 18.56 -9.84 -2.01
C LEU A 8 18.78 -11.28 -2.49
N SER A 9 18.46 -11.59 -3.74
CA SER A 9 18.61 -12.96 -4.26
C SER A 9 20.07 -13.42 -4.35
N LYS A 10 21.01 -12.47 -4.43
CA LYS A 10 22.46 -12.74 -4.41
C LYS A 10 23.07 -12.74 -3.01
N ALA A 11 22.35 -12.26 -1.99
CA ALA A 11 22.86 -12.29 -0.62
C ALA A 11 23.09 -13.75 -0.21
N SER A 12 24.27 -14.00 0.39
CA SER A 12 24.60 -15.33 0.91
C SER A 12 23.48 -15.83 1.80
N SER A 13 23.11 -17.10 1.62
CA SER A 13 22.04 -17.81 2.34
C SER A 13 20.60 -17.29 2.15
N PHE A 14 20.31 -16.31 1.29
CA PHE A 14 18.92 -15.86 1.09
C PHE A 14 18.00 -17.01 0.68
N ILE A 15 18.35 -17.71 -0.41
CA ILE A 15 17.57 -18.86 -0.92
C ILE A 15 17.50 -20.00 0.09
N SER A 16 18.53 -20.21 0.93
CA SER A 16 18.53 -21.29 1.90
C SER A 16 17.78 -20.97 3.20
N THR A 17 17.58 -19.68 3.51
CA THR A 17 17.01 -19.21 4.79
C THR A 17 15.58 -18.72 4.65
N VAL A 18 15.27 -17.96 3.60
CA VAL A 18 13.95 -17.32 3.45
C VAL A 18 12.92 -18.36 3.02
N GLN A 19 11.88 -18.50 3.83
CA GLN A 19 10.76 -19.40 3.55
C GLN A 19 9.72 -18.73 2.65
N VAL A 20 9.41 -17.46 2.92
CA VAL A 20 8.40 -16.69 2.19
C VAL A 20 8.95 -15.30 1.86
N LEU A 21 8.78 -14.88 0.60
CA LEU A 21 9.01 -13.52 0.14
C LEU A 21 7.66 -12.91 -0.25
N ALA A 22 7.16 -12.01 0.59
CA ALA A 22 5.94 -11.25 0.32
C ALA A 22 6.29 -9.88 -0.30
N ILE A 23 5.60 -9.51 -1.37
CA ILE A 23 5.70 -8.19 -2.00
C ILE A 23 4.31 -7.56 -1.98
N ILE A 24 4.19 -6.41 -1.31
CA ILE A 24 2.98 -5.57 -1.33
C ILE A 24 3.35 -4.30 -2.08
N ARG A 25 2.53 -3.92 -3.05
CA ARG A 25 2.76 -2.72 -3.87
C ARG A 25 1.45 -2.02 -4.17
N ASP A 26 1.45 -0.69 -4.12
CA ASP A 26 0.32 0.11 -4.58
C ASP A 26 0.01 -0.14 -6.07
N ALA A 27 -1.27 -0.10 -6.42
CA ALA A 27 -1.74 -0.12 -7.80
C ALA A 27 -1.40 1.20 -8.51
N ASP A 28 -1.24 2.29 -7.75
CA ASP A 28 -1.15 3.65 -8.25
C ASP A 28 -2.30 3.92 -9.23
N ASN A 29 -2.02 3.95 -10.53
CA ASN A 29 -3.01 4.19 -11.58
C ASN A 29 -3.46 2.92 -12.31
N ASP A 30 -2.72 1.80 -12.17
CA ASP A 30 -2.99 0.55 -12.89
C ASP A 30 -2.42 -0.66 -12.15
N ALA A 31 -3.31 -1.45 -11.54
CA ALA A 31 -2.99 -2.65 -10.80
C ALA A 31 -2.34 -3.73 -11.67
N SER A 32 -2.73 -3.84 -12.94
CA SER A 32 -2.18 -4.83 -13.87
C SER A 32 -0.75 -4.47 -14.24
N ALA A 33 -0.50 -3.20 -14.55
CA ALA A 33 0.85 -2.70 -14.81
C ALA A 33 1.74 -2.81 -13.57
N ALA A 34 1.22 -2.52 -12.37
CA ALA A 34 1.93 -2.67 -11.11
C ALA A 34 2.33 -4.13 -10.86
N PHE A 35 1.40 -5.09 -11.06
CA PHE A 35 1.66 -6.52 -10.95
C PHE A 35 2.70 -6.98 -11.98
N GLN A 36 2.52 -6.63 -13.25
CA GLN A 36 3.45 -6.99 -14.31
C GLN A 36 4.87 -6.47 -14.02
N SER A 37 4.98 -5.26 -13.48
CA SER A 37 6.26 -4.68 -13.07
C SER A 37 6.92 -5.44 -11.92
N VAL A 38 6.15 -5.99 -10.97
CA VAL A 38 6.68 -6.91 -9.95
C VAL A 38 7.16 -8.21 -10.58
N CYS A 39 6.37 -8.82 -11.47
CA CYS A 39 6.75 -10.04 -12.18
C CYS A 39 8.05 -9.87 -12.97
N THR A 40 8.20 -8.76 -13.71
CA THR A 40 9.44 -8.44 -14.42
C THR A 40 10.64 -8.35 -13.48
N ALA A 41 10.47 -7.73 -12.30
CA ALA A 41 11.55 -7.61 -11.32
C ALA A 41 11.93 -8.97 -10.68
N LEU A 42 10.94 -9.86 -10.46
CA LEU A 42 11.17 -11.22 -9.99
C LEU A 42 11.94 -12.06 -11.02
N ILE A 43 11.56 -11.98 -12.31
CA ILE A 43 12.28 -12.63 -13.42
C ILE A 43 13.74 -12.18 -13.43
N GLN A 44 13.97 -10.87 -13.37
CA GLN A 44 15.32 -10.29 -13.37
C GLN A 44 16.16 -10.69 -12.15
N ALA A 45 15.53 -11.09 -11.05
CA ALA A 45 16.18 -11.56 -9.84
C ALA A 45 16.34 -13.09 -9.77
N ASN A 46 15.88 -13.83 -10.81
CA ASN A 46 15.77 -15.29 -10.83
C ASN A 46 14.95 -15.85 -9.66
N LEU A 47 13.86 -15.16 -9.30
CA LEU A 47 12.93 -15.58 -8.25
C LEU A 47 11.63 -16.14 -8.85
N PRO A 48 10.91 -17.01 -8.12
CA PRO A 48 9.61 -17.52 -8.56
C PRO A 48 8.61 -16.40 -8.89
N VAL A 49 7.82 -16.60 -9.95
CA VAL A 49 6.86 -15.61 -10.45
C VAL A 49 5.44 -16.15 -10.32
N PRO A 50 4.55 -15.50 -9.55
CA PRO A 50 3.14 -15.86 -9.48
C PRO A 50 2.40 -15.70 -10.81
N ALA A 51 1.47 -16.62 -11.09
CA ALA A 51 0.58 -16.51 -12.26
C ALA A 51 -0.46 -15.38 -12.11
N ALA A 52 -0.82 -15.04 -10.87
CA ALA A 52 -1.74 -13.95 -10.54
C ALA A 52 -1.41 -13.37 -9.16
N ALA A 53 -1.92 -12.17 -8.87
CA ALA A 53 -1.85 -11.60 -7.53
C ALA A 53 -2.51 -12.53 -6.50
N LEU A 54 -1.95 -12.56 -5.29
CA LEU A 54 -2.28 -13.44 -4.16
C LEU A 54 -2.00 -14.94 -4.36
N GLN A 55 -1.60 -15.38 -5.55
CA GLN A 55 -1.18 -16.77 -5.76
C GLN A 55 0.27 -16.97 -5.31
N PRO A 56 0.60 -18.09 -4.63
CA PRO A 56 1.98 -18.43 -4.30
C PRO A 56 2.74 -18.93 -5.54
N ALA A 57 4.05 -18.71 -5.57
CA ALA A 57 4.96 -19.30 -6.56
C ALA A 57 6.23 -19.83 -5.92
N GLY A 58 6.71 -20.98 -6.40
CA GLY A 58 7.92 -21.63 -5.91
C GLY A 58 7.75 -22.31 -4.56
N THR A 59 8.85 -22.81 -4.02
CA THR A 59 8.88 -23.58 -2.76
C THR A 59 9.89 -23.03 -1.75
N LYS A 60 10.98 -22.38 -2.22
CA LYS A 60 12.01 -21.81 -1.35
C LYS A 60 12.78 -20.67 -2.04
N PRO A 61 12.46 -19.39 -1.79
CA PRO A 61 11.28 -18.94 -1.03
C PRO A 61 9.98 -19.15 -1.82
N ILE A 62 8.86 -19.30 -1.10
CA ILE A 62 7.52 -19.10 -1.67
C ILE A 62 7.35 -17.60 -1.89
N VAL A 63 7.11 -17.18 -3.13
CA VAL A 63 6.85 -15.78 -3.49
C VAL A 63 5.35 -15.53 -3.49
N ARG A 64 4.90 -14.49 -2.78
CA ARG A 64 3.52 -14.01 -2.78
C ARG A 64 3.50 -12.52 -3.11
N VAL A 65 2.60 -12.10 -3.99
CA VAL A 65 2.48 -10.71 -4.43
C VAL A 65 1.07 -10.21 -4.20
N MET A 66 0.92 -9.08 -3.53
CA MET A 66 -0.33 -8.35 -3.40
C MET A 66 -0.20 -6.98 -4.05
N ILE A 67 -1.18 -6.63 -4.90
CA ILE A 67 -1.38 -5.27 -5.35
C ILE A 67 -2.46 -4.62 -4.49
N CYS A 68 -2.16 -3.43 -4.00
CA CYS A 68 -2.92 -2.70 -3.00
C CYS A 68 -3.59 -1.47 -3.65
N PRO A 69 -4.91 -1.25 -3.50
CA PRO A 69 -5.88 -2.11 -2.84
C PRO A 69 -6.24 -3.33 -3.69
N HIS A 70 -6.38 -4.49 -3.05
CA HIS A 70 -6.74 -5.71 -3.77
C HIS A 70 -8.16 -5.61 -4.37
N GLY A 71 -8.30 -6.06 -5.61
CA GLY A 71 -9.58 -6.04 -6.33
C GLY A 71 -9.97 -4.67 -6.92
N LYS A 72 -9.15 -3.63 -6.74
CA LYS A 72 -9.33 -2.33 -7.40
C LYS A 72 -8.36 -2.20 -8.58
N ALA A 73 -8.78 -1.47 -9.62
CA ALA A 73 -7.95 -1.21 -10.80
C ALA A 73 -6.83 -0.20 -10.52
N SER A 74 -7.00 0.66 -9.52
CA SER A 74 -6.08 1.72 -9.11
C SER A 74 -6.23 1.97 -7.60
N GLY A 75 -5.28 2.73 -7.05
CA GLY A 75 -5.27 3.16 -5.66
C GLY A 75 -3.97 2.82 -4.93
N MET A 76 -3.96 3.14 -3.65
CA MET A 76 -2.81 2.98 -2.75
C MET A 76 -3.24 2.62 -1.32
N LEU A 77 -2.25 2.37 -0.47
CA LEU A 77 -2.46 2.16 0.96
C LEU A 77 -3.26 3.29 1.62
N GLU A 78 -3.03 4.54 1.23
CA GLU A 78 -3.76 5.69 1.78
C GLU A 78 -5.27 5.61 1.53
N ASP A 79 -5.70 5.02 0.41
CA ASP A 79 -7.13 4.82 0.15
C ASP A 79 -7.74 3.84 1.15
N ILE A 80 -7.02 2.77 1.50
CA ILE A 80 -7.46 1.82 2.53
C ILE A 80 -7.55 2.52 3.89
N CYS A 81 -6.54 3.32 4.24
CA CYS A 81 -6.55 4.09 5.49
C CYS A 81 -7.75 5.05 5.54
N LEU A 82 -8.01 5.80 4.48
CA LEU A 82 -9.18 6.71 4.41
C LEU A 82 -10.51 5.96 4.47
N ASP A 83 -10.62 4.81 3.78
CA ASP A 83 -11.82 3.95 3.87
C ASP A 83 -12.09 3.53 5.32
N THR A 84 -11.04 3.24 6.12
CA THR A 84 -11.19 2.85 7.53
C THR A 84 -11.80 3.93 8.42
N VAL A 85 -11.57 5.20 8.09
CA VAL A 85 -12.01 6.37 8.87
C VAL A 85 -13.12 7.15 8.17
N SER A 86 -13.74 6.59 7.13
CA SER A 86 -14.78 7.25 6.32
C SER A 86 -15.99 7.77 7.11
N THR A 87 -16.21 7.24 8.31
CA THR A 87 -17.27 7.67 9.24
C THR A 87 -16.79 8.60 10.36
N ASP A 88 -15.49 8.90 10.42
CA ASP A 88 -14.92 9.83 11.39
C ASP A 88 -15.40 11.27 11.09
N PRO A 89 -15.89 12.01 12.09
CA PRO A 89 -16.41 13.37 11.89
C PRO A 89 -15.40 14.33 11.23
N ALA A 90 -14.10 14.13 11.45
CA ALA A 90 -13.06 14.99 10.89
C ALA A 90 -12.94 14.86 9.36
N ILE A 91 -13.38 13.76 8.75
CA ILE A 91 -13.34 13.58 7.30
C ILE A 91 -14.17 14.65 6.58
N SER A 92 -15.31 15.05 7.15
CA SER A 92 -16.11 16.15 6.61
C SER A 92 -15.32 17.48 6.54
N CYS A 93 -14.46 17.75 7.53
CA CYS A 93 -13.57 18.90 7.55
C CYS A 93 -12.44 18.78 6.52
N VAL A 94 -11.89 17.57 6.35
CA VAL A 94 -10.85 17.29 5.33
C VAL A 94 -11.40 17.54 3.92
N ASP A 95 -12.60 17.03 3.62
CA ASP A 95 -13.24 17.23 2.32
C ASP A 95 -13.60 18.70 2.09
N SER A 96 -14.08 19.39 3.12
CA SER A 96 -14.36 20.84 3.05
C SER A 96 -13.09 21.66 2.80
N TYR A 97 -11.97 21.30 3.44
CA TYR A 97 -10.68 21.96 3.23
C TYR A 97 -10.22 21.87 1.78
N PHE A 98 -10.22 20.66 1.19
CA PHE A 98 -9.82 20.50 -0.22
C PHE A 98 -10.85 21.09 -1.20
N SER A 99 -12.13 21.09 -0.85
CA SER A 99 -13.16 21.79 -1.64
C SER A 99 -12.90 23.30 -1.66
N CYS A 100 -12.56 23.88 -0.52
CA CYS A 100 -12.18 25.28 -0.41
C CYS A 100 -10.97 25.59 -1.31
N LEU A 101 -9.88 24.82 -1.19
CA LEU A 101 -8.69 25.01 -2.02
C LEU A 101 -8.98 24.91 -3.52
N SER A 102 -9.83 23.96 -3.93
CA SER A 102 -10.20 23.77 -5.34
C SER A 102 -10.97 24.96 -5.94
N SER A 103 -11.61 25.77 -5.11
CA SER A 103 -12.37 26.96 -5.53
C SER A 103 -11.48 28.19 -5.77
N ILE A 104 -10.23 28.17 -5.31
CA ILE A 104 -9.31 29.30 -5.43
C ILE A 104 -8.68 29.28 -6.82
N SER A 105 -8.99 30.31 -7.62
CA SER A 105 -8.42 30.46 -8.96
C SER A 105 -6.89 30.50 -8.92
N GLY A 106 -6.25 29.67 -9.74
CA GLY A 106 -4.79 29.56 -9.82
C GLY A 106 -4.15 28.69 -8.72
N PHE A 107 -4.94 28.09 -7.83
CA PHE A 107 -4.44 27.14 -6.85
C PHE A 107 -4.32 25.73 -7.47
N THR A 108 -3.16 25.12 -7.32
CA THR A 108 -2.90 23.75 -7.79
C THR A 108 -3.02 22.78 -6.64
N LEU A 109 -3.97 21.85 -6.72
CA LEU A 109 -4.10 20.77 -5.75
C LEU A 109 -2.92 19.79 -5.83
N PRO A 110 -2.63 19.05 -4.75
CA PRO A 110 -1.63 17.99 -4.79
C PRO A 110 -1.96 16.93 -5.85
N ASN A 111 -0.94 16.45 -6.55
CA ASN A 111 -1.07 15.39 -7.56
C ASN A 111 -1.63 14.07 -6.99
N ASN A 112 -1.48 13.86 -5.68
CA ASN A 112 -1.96 12.68 -5.00
C ASN A 112 -2.88 13.10 -3.85
N MET A 113 -4.19 13.06 -4.13
CA MET A 113 -5.21 13.50 -3.19
C MET A 113 -5.35 12.54 -2.00
N SER A 114 -5.15 11.24 -2.17
CA SER A 114 -5.24 10.28 -1.06
C SER A 114 -4.17 10.54 0.00
N LYS A 115 -2.92 10.80 -0.42
CA LYS A 115 -1.85 11.24 0.48
C LYS A 115 -2.17 12.57 1.16
N ALA A 116 -2.66 13.54 0.38
CA ALA A 116 -3.00 14.85 0.92
C ALA A 116 -4.13 14.79 1.96
N LYS A 117 -5.16 13.97 1.70
CA LYS A 117 -6.27 13.73 2.63
C LYS A 117 -5.83 13.00 3.89
N VAL A 118 -4.94 11.99 3.79
CA VAL A 118 -4.35 11.36 4.98
C VAL A 118 -3.62 12.39 5.84
N HIS A 119 -2.78 13.24 5.25
CA HIS A 119 -2.09 14.27 6.01
C HIS A 119 -3.06 15.25 6.69
N ALA A 120 -4.06 15.74 5.96
CA ALA A 120 -5.07 16.64 6.53
C ALA A 120 -5.88 15.97 7.66
N PHE A 121 -6.23 14.69 7.50
CA PHE A 121 -6.88 13.91 8.54
C PHE A 121 -5.99 13.74 9.78
N LEU A 122 -4.72 13.39 9.60
CA LEU A 122 -3.77 13.24 10.70
C LEU A 122 -3.55 14.56 11.46
N SER A 123 -3.58 15.71 10.76
CA SER A 123 -3.52 17.03 11.39
C SER A 123 -4.71 17.35 12.31
N SER A 124 -5.79 16.57 12.26
CA SER A 124 -6.93 16.70 13.20
C SER A 124 -6.76 15.87 14.49
N ARG A 125 -5.67 15.10 14.61
CA ARG A 125 -5.40 14.24 15.77
C ARG A 125 -4.60 14.98 16.84
N ILE A 126 -4.55 14.40 18.05
CA ILE A 126 -3.88 15.01 19.22
C ILE A 126 -2.40 15.29 18.91
N GLU A 127 -1.74 14.37 18.20
CA GLU A 127 -0.37 14.55 17.71
C GLU A 127 -0.42 14.67 16.17
N PRO A 128 -0.53 15.92 15.65
CA PRO A 128 -0.86 16.18 14.25
C PRO A 128 0.29 15.95 13.26
N ASP A 129 1.50 15.70 13.76
CA ASP A 129 2.74 15.58 13.00
C ASP A 129 3.15 14.14 12.70
N LYS A 130 2.38 13.15 13.20
CA LYS A 130 2.65 11.73 12.93
C LYS A 130 2.56 11.41 11.44
N ARG A 131 3.51 10.61 10.97
CA ARG A 131 3.47 9.95 9.65
C ARG A 131 2.49 8.79 9.68
N LEU A 132 2.05 8.33 8.50
CA LEU A 132 1.06 7.24 8.38
C LEU A 132 1.41 6.01 9.23
N GLY A 133 2.68 5.56 9.19
CA GLY A 133 3.15 4.43 9.98
C GLY A 133 3.17 4.69 11.49
N GLU A 134 3.56 5.89 11.92
CA GLU A 134 3.56 6.28 13.34
C GLU A 134 2.12 6.40 13.86
N ALA A 135 1.21 6.91 13.03
CA ALA A 135 -0.22 6.98 13.34
C ALA A 135 -0.86 5.58 13.43
N ALA A 136 -0.35 4.60 12.67
CA ALA A 136 -0.73 3.20 12.80
C ALA A 136 -0.35 2.62 14.16
N GLU A 137 0.89 2.85 14.61
CA GLU A 137 1.35 2.42 15.93
C GLU A 137 0.61 3.13 17.07
N ALA A 138 0.24 4.40 16.87
CA ALA A 138 -0.55 5.19 17.81
C ALA A 138 -2.05 4.83 17.84
N GLY A 139 -2.50 3.89 17.00
CA GLY A 139 -3.90 3.43 16.98
C GLY A 139 -4.88 4.41 16.35
N TYR A 140 -4.42 5.36 15.52
CA TYR A 140 -5.30 6.33 14.84
C TYR A 140 -6.11 5.71 13.69
N TRP A 141 -5.68 4.55 13.19
CA TRP A 141 -6.38 3.82 12.14
C TRP A 141 -7.16 2.64 12.75
N PRO A 142 -8.48 2.56 12.54
CA PRO A 142 -9.28 1.43 13.02
C PRO A 142 -9.06 0.22 12.10
N PHE A 143 -7.95 -0.49 12.32
CA PHE A 143 -7.59 -1.62 11.49
C PHE A 143 -8.61 -2.77 11.54
N ASN A 144 -9.49 -2.85 12.54
CA ASN A 144 -10.60 -3.80 12.59
C ASN A 144 -11.69 -3.55 11.52
N ASN A 145 -11.63 -2.43 10.79
CA ASN A 145 -12.50 -2.13 9.67
C ASN A 145 -12.31 -3.13 8.52
N THR A 146 -13.39 -3.49 7.82
CA THR A 146 -13.40 -4.46 6.72
C THR A 146 -12.58 -4.01 5.51
N ALA A 147 -12.33 -2.71 5.34
CA ALA A 147 -11.44 -2.21 4.30
C ALA A 147 -10.00 -2.78 4.41
N CYS A 148 -9.59 -3.20 5.60
CA CYS A 148 -8.29 -3.84 5.83
C CYS A 148 -8.29 -5.36 5.62
N ASP A 149 -9.44 -6.01 5.38
CA ASP A 149 -9.55 -7.46 5.39
C ASP A 149 -8.65 -8.14 4.37
N SER A 150 -8.62 -7.64 3.14
CA SER A 150 -7.75 -8.19 2.09
C SER A 150 -6.26 -8.13 2.46
N LEU A 151 -5.83 -7.01 3.06
CA LEU A 151 -4.44 -6.82 3.51
C LEU A 151 -4.11 -7.74 4.69
N LYS A 152 -5.00 -7.84 5.67
CA LYS A 152 -4.85 -8.72 6.82
C LYS A 152 -4.79 -10.19 6.42
N ASN A 153 -5.73 -10.62 5.58
CA ASN A 153 -5.79 -12.00 5.10
C ASN A 153 -4.52 -12.36 4.32
N PHE A 154 -3.98 -11.42 3.54
CA PHE A 154 -2.70 -11.62 2.87
C PHE A 154 -1.56 -11.83 3.88
N LEU A 155 -1.42 -10.94 4.87
CA LEU A 155 -0.37 -11.02 5.89
C LEU A 155 -0.47 -12.27 6.77
N LEU A 156 -1.68 -12.68 7.13
CA LEU A 156 -1.94 -13.92 7.90
C LEU A 156 -1.68 -15.20 7.09
N SER A 157 -1.56 -15.09 5.76
CA SER A 157 -1.29 -16.22 4.87
C SER A 157 0.19 -16.45 4.55
N LEU A 158 1.07 -15.61 5.12
CA LEU A 158 2.53 -15.71 4.98
C LEU A 158 3.10 -16.73 5.97
#